data_AF-A0A3N4ABY0-F1
#
_entry.id   AF-A0A3N4ABY0-F1
#
_cell.length_a   1.000
_cell.length_b   1.000
_cell.length_c   1.000
_cell.angle_alpha   90.00
_cell.angle_beta   90.00
_cell.angle_gamma   90.00
#
_symmetry.space_group_name_H-M   'P 1'
#
loop_
_entity.id
_entity.type
_entity.pdbx_description
1 polymer ?
#
loop_
_entity_poly.entity_id
_entity_poly.type
_entity_poly.pdbx_seq_one_letter_code
_entity_poly.pdbx_strand_id
1 'polypeptide(L)'
;MNAGQNPSQLQAAWRFSARRKNETAAWLLWIGGPFLVGLPIHDFYFGDIGKGLAKLGLLVMAFVSFFVGIIITGIAAESNASAAPVGVFLGLGLAGLCILASIAWWIYDGVVMSRRIESKNNQIRQEIASEQGIDPWSF
;
A
#
# COMPACT_ATOMS: atom_id res chain seq x y z
N MET A 1 -40.89 4.65 14.82
CA MET A 1 -40.80 5.32 13.51
C MET A 1 -40.52 6.79 13.79
N ASN A 2 -39.27 7.24 13.68
CA ASN A 2 -38.95 8.65 13.95
C ASN A 2 -39.35 9.49 12.73
N ALA A 3 -40.29 10.41 12.93
CA ALA A 3 -40.64 11.43 11.96
C ALA A 3 -39.45 12.39 11.78
N GLY A 4 -38.97 12.57 10.55
CA GLY A 4 -38.06 13.70 10.21
C GLY A 4 -36.82 13.40 9.37
N GLN A 5 -36.52 12.15 8.96
CA GLN A 5 -35.39 11.92 8.05
C GLN A 5 -35.78 12.21 6.60
N ASN A 6 -35.14 13.22 5.99
CA ASN A 6 -35.31 13.53 4.58
C ASN A 6 -34.89 12.32 3.72
N PRO A 7 -35.62 11.97 2.64
CA PRO A 7 -35.30 10.81 1.81
C PRO A 7 -33.88 10.87 1.21
N SER A 8 -33.37 12.09 0.96
CA SER A 8 -31.99 12.32 0.52
C SER A 8 -30.94 11.96 1.59
N GLN A 9 -31.21 12.24 2.87
CA GLN A 9 -30.32 11.85 3.98
C GLN A 9 -30.28 10.34 4.15
N LEU A 10 -31.42 9.67 4.02
CA LEU A 10 -31.48 8.20 4.07
C LEU A 10 -30.68 7.60 2.91
N GLN A 11 -30.87 8.11 1.68
CA GLN A 11 -30.13 7.64 0.51
C GLN A 11 -28.63 7.88 0.63
N ALA A 12 -28.22 9.02 1.18
CA ALA A 12 -26.82 9.33 1.46
C ALA A 12 -26.21 8.36 2.48
N ALA A 13 -26.93 8.05 3.58
CA ALA A 13 -26.49 7.07 4.57
C ALA A 13 -26.30 5.67 3.96
N TRP A 14 -27.22 5.22 3.11
CA TRP A 14 -27.09 3.95 2.38
C TRP A 14 -25.86 3.94 1.47
N ARG A 15 -25.66 4.99 0.66
CA ARG A 15 -24.48 5.11 -0.22
C ARG A 15 -23.17 5.15 0.57
N PHE A 16 -23.16 5.84 1.70
CA PHE A 16 -21.99 5.93 2.57
C PHE A 16 -21.68 4.57 3.21
N SER A 17 -22.70 3.85 3.70
CA SER A 17 -22.53 2.51 4.27
C SER A 17 -21.96 1.50 3.26
N ALA A 18 -22.27 1.67 1.97
CA ALA A 18 -21.75 0.82 0.90
C ALA A 18 -20.32 1.17 0.47
N ARG A 19 -19.91 2.45 0.57
CA ARG A 19 -18.59 2.93 0.12
C ARG A 19 -17.55 3.06 1.24
N ARG A 20 -17.98 3.15 2.51
CA ARG A 20 -17.07 3.30 3.66
C ARG A 20 -16.03 2.19 3.69
N LYS A 21 -14.80 2.56 4.01
CA LYS A 21 -13.71 1.60 4.18
C LYS A 21 -13.87 0.89 5.52
N ASN A 22 -13.71 -0.43 5.50
CA ASN A 22 -13.79 -1.26 6.69
C ASN A 22 -12.39 -1.38 7.31
N GLU A 23 -12.29 -1.07 8.60
CA GLU A 23 -11.04 -1.12 9.35
C GLU A 23 -10.47 -2.54 9.39
N THR A 24 -11.29 -3.55 9.67
CA THR A 24 -10.84 -4.95 9.68
C THR A 24 -10.28 -5.37 8.32
N ALA A 25 -10.93 -4.97 7.23
CA ALA A 25 -10.46 -5.30 5.88
C ALA A 25 -9.12 -4.62 5.58
N ALA A 26 -8.96 -3.35 5.95
CA ALA A 26 -7.70 -2.63 5.78
C ALA A 26 -6.54 -3.28 6.56
N TRP A 27 -6.78 -3.66 7.81
CA TRP A 27 -5.80 -4.38 8.63
C TRP A 27 -5.48 -5.77 8.08
N LEU A 28 -6.47 -6.52 7.62
CA LEU A 28 -6.24 -7.82 6.99
C LEU A 28 -5.40 -7.70 5.71
N LEU A 29 -5.65 -6.68 4.89
CA LEU A 29 -4.84 -6.43 3.69
C LEU A 29 -3.42 -5.97 4.03
N TRP A 30 -3.24 -5.21 5.10
CA TRP A 30 -1.92 -4.78 5.56
C TRP A 30 -1.12 -5.91 6.23
N ILE A 31 -1.76 -6.78 7.00
CA ILE A 31 -1.10 -7.97 7.58
C ILE A 31 -0.84 -9.02 6.50
N GLY A 32 -1.77 -9.19 5.55
CA GLY A 32 -1.68 -10.19 4.48
C GLY A 32 -0.74 -9.80 3.34
N GLY A 33 -0.49 -8.51 3.12
CA GLY A 33 0.35 -8.00 2.02
C GLY A 33 1.75 -8.62 1.92
N PRO A 34 2.53 -8.76 3.01
CA PRO A 34 3.83 -9.42 2.99
C PRO A 34 3.76 -10.89 2.54
N PHE A 35 2.67 -11.60 2.86
CA PHE A 35 2.48 -13.01 2.53
C PHE A 35 1.93 -13.23 1.12
N LEU A 36 1.26 -12.23 0.54
CA LEU A 36 0.73 -12.25 -0.83
C LEU A 36 1.76 -11.66 -1.82
N VAL A 37 2.93 -12.28 -1.89
CA VAL A 37 4.01 -11.92 -2.84
C VAL A 37 4.63 -10.53 -2.55
N GLY A 38 4.47 -10.01 -1.33
CA GLY A 38 4.95 -8.66 -0.97
C GLY A 38 4.18 -7.53 -1.65
N LEU A 39 2.96 -7.82 -2.14
CA LEU A 39 2.15 -6.82 -2.83
C LEU A 39 1.51 -5.85 -1.84
N PRO A 40 1.60 -4.53 -2.07
CA PRO A 40 0.98 -3.49 -1.24
C PRO A 40 -0.52 -3.35 -1.53
N ILE A 41 -1.27 -4.44 -1.35
CA ILE A 41 -2.70 -4.54 -1.69
C ILE A 41 -3.54 -3.53 -0.90
N HIS A 42 -3.13 -3.21 0.34
CA HIS A 42 -3.80 -2.20 1.15
C HIS A 42 -3.73 -0.80 0.53
N ASP A 43 -2.64 -0.43 -0.14
CA ASP A 43 -2.55 0.88 -0.82
C ASP A 43 -3.51 0.96 -2.01
N PHE A 44 -3.68 -0.13 -2.77
CA PHE A 44 -4.68 -0.21 -3.84
C PHE A 44 -6.12 -0.17 -3.29
N TYR A 45 -6.36 -0.77 -2.12
CA TYR A 45 -7.67 -0.71 -1.44
C TYR A 45 -8.09 0.73 -1.08
N PHE A 46 -7.12 1.59 -0.75
CA PHE A 46 -7.35 3.02 -0.52
C PHE A 46 -7.36 3.88 -1.80
N GLY A 47 -7.12 3.28 -2.96
CA GLY A 47 -7.04 3.96 -4.25
C GLY A 47 -5.71 4.71 -4.46
N ASP A 48 -4.71 4.50 -3.62
CA ASP A 48 -3.42 5.19 -3.69
C ASP A 48 -2.45 4.43 -4.64
N ILE A 49 -2.83 4.33 -5.92
CA ILE A 49 -2.11 3.54 -6.94
C ILE A 49 -0.63 3.90 -7.02
N GLY A 50 -0.28 5.19 -6.96
CA GLY A 50 1.11 5.65 -7.03
C GLY A 50 2.00 5.12 -5.90
N LYS A 51 1.46 5.03 -4.67
CA LYS A 51 2.19 4.45 -3.53
C LYS A 51 2.36 2.94 -3.68
N GLY A 52 1.31 2.26 -4.15
CA GLY A 52 1.36 0.83 -4.45
C GLY A 52 2.42 0.50 -5.50
N LEU A 53 2.47 1.27 -6.59
CA LEU A 53 3.48 1.11 -7.64
C LEU A 53 4.90 1.40 -7.16
N ALA A 54 5.09 2.43 -6.33
CA ALA A 54 6.42 2.75 -5.79
C ALA A 54 6.97 1.62 -4.90
N LYS A 55 6.13 1.03 -4.05
CA LYS A 55 6.50 -0.14 -3.23
C LYS A 55 6.78 -1.39 -4.06
N LEU A 56 5.96 -1.62 -5.09
CA LEU A 56 6.21 -2.70 -6.05
C LEU A 56 7.56 -2.49 -6.76
N GLY A 57 7.86 -1.26 -7.17
CA GLY A 57 9.15 -0.90 -7.75
C GLY A 57 10.32 -1.16 -6.81
N LEU A 58 10.20 -0.83 -5.52
CA LEU A 58 11.19 -1.16 -4.49
C LEU A 58 11.42 -2.66 -4.34
N LEU A 59 10.34 -3.45 -4.36
CA LEU A 59 10.43 -4.91 -4.31
C LEU A 59 11.15 -5.45 -5.55
N VAL A 60 10.79 -4.98 -6.75
CA VAL A 60 11.44 -5.37 -8.00
C VAL A 60 12.92 -4.98 -7.99
N MET A 61 13.26 -3.79 -7.50
CA MET A 61 14.66 -3.36 -7.37
C MET A 61 15.46 -4.24 -6.39
N ALA A 62 14.85 -4.71 -5.31
CA ALA A 62 15.48 -5.67 -4.40
C ALA A 62 15.78 -7.00 -5.11
N PHE A 63 14.84 -7.53 -5.90
CA PHE A 63 15.06 -8.75 -6.68
C PHE A 63 16.11 -8.54 -7.78
N VAL A 64 16.00 -7.46 -8.56
CA VAL A 64 16.92 -7.15 -9.65
C VAL A 64 18.34 -6.98 -9.12
N SER A 65 18.55 -6.25 -8.04
CA SER A 65 19.88 -6.06 -7.44
C SER A 65 20.51 -7.38 -6.99
N PHE A 66 19.71 -8.29 -6.41
CA PHE A 66 20.17 -9.62 -6.06
C PHE A 66 20.61 -10.44 -7.29
N PHE A 67 19.77 -10.52 -8.33
CA PHE A 67 20.10 -11.29 -9.53
C PHE A 67 21.26 -10.68 -10.33
N VAL A 68 21.32 -9.35 -10.45
CA VAL A 68 22.44 -8.65 -11.10
C VAL A 68 23.76 -8.93 -10.36
N GLY A 69 23.73 -8.95 -9.02
CA GLY A 69 24.92 -9.30 -8.22
C GLY A 69 25.44 -10.72 -8.49
N ILE A 70 24.52 -11.69 -8.65
CA ILE A 70 24.86 -13.07 -9.02
C ILE A 70 25.45 -13.11 -10.43
N ILE A 71 24.81 -12.47 -11.41
CA ILE A 71 25.24 -12.47 -12.81
C ILE A 71 26.63 -11.86 -12.95
N ILE A 72 26.88 -10.69 -12.34
CA ILE A 72 28.19 -10.03 -12.38
C ILE A 72 29.28 -10.94 -11.80
N THR A 73 28.98 -11.63 -10.71
CA THR A 73 29.93 -12.55 -10.07
C THR A 73 30.19 -13.79 -10.93
N GLY A 74 29.17 -14.33 -11.61
CA GLY A 74 29.31 -15.44 -12.54
C GLY A 74 30.20 -15.09 -13.75
N ILE A 75 29.96 -13.94 -14.38
CA ILE A 75 30.78 -13.44 -15.50
C ILE A 75 32.23 -13.26 -15.07
N ALA A 76 32.47 -12.71 -13.88
CA ALA A 76 33.83 -12.50 -13.36
C ALA A 76 34.55 -13.84 -13.10
N ALA A 77 33.85 -14.86 -12.59
CA ALA A 77 34.40 -16.19 -12.36
C ALA A 77 34.83 -16.91 -13.66
N GLU A 78 34.06 -16.75 -14.74
CA GLU A 78 34.40 -17.33 -16.05
C GLU A 78 35.67 -16.71 -16.67
N SER A 79 35.98 -15.46 -16.32
CA SER A 79 37.13 -14.73 -16.88
C SER A 79 38.49 -15.08 -16.23
N ASN A 80 38.56 -16.07 -15.33
CA ASN A 80 39.73 -16.40 -14.50
C ASN A 80 40.32 -15.22 -13.71
N ALA A 81 39.56 -14.13 -13.58
CA ALA A 81 39.86 -13.12 -12.58
C ALA A 81 39.72 -13.78 -11.21
N SER A 82 40.69 -13.58 -10.32
CA SER A 82 40.55 -13.80 -8.88
C SER A 82 39.48 -12.84 -8.35
N ALA A 83 38.23 -13.09 -8.69
CA ALA A 83 37.10 -12.26 -8.34
C ALA A 83 36.61 -12.73 -6.98
N ALA A 84 36.95 -11.98 -5.93
CA ALA A 84 36.13 -12.01 -4.72
C ALA A 84 34.65 -11.83 -5.14
N PRO A 85 33.68 -12.43 -4.43
CA PRO A 85 32.26 -12.38 -4.81
C PRO A 85 31.62 -11.01 -4.50
N VAL A 86 32.30 -9.94 -4.91
CA VAL A 86 31.95 -8.54 -4.70
C VAL A 86 30.61 -8.22 -5.35
N GLY A 87 30.31 -8.78 -6.52
CA GLY A 87 29.01 -8.61 -7.16
C GLY A 87 27.86 -9.13 -6.29
N VAL A 88 28.01 -10.32 -5.69
CA VAL A 88 27.01 -10.89 -4.77
C VAL A 88 26.88 -10.02 -3.52
N PHE A 89 27.98 -9.54 -2.93
CA PHE A 89 27.90 -8.68 -1.75
C PHE A 89 27.25 -7.32 -2.03
N LEU A 90 27.57 -6.69 -3.16
CA LEU A 90 26.93 -5.45 -3.59
C LEU A 90 25.44 -5.65 -3.88
N GLY A 91 25.09 -6.74 -4.58
CA GLY A 91 23.71 -7.12 -4.86
C GLY A 91 22.91 -7.38 -3.59
N LEU A 92 23.46 -8.13 -2.64
CA LEU A 92 22.85 -8.38 -1.32
C LEU A 92 22.74 -7.12 -0.48
N GLY A 93 23.76 -6.25 -0.50
CA GLY A 93 23.74 -4.99 0.23
C GLY A 93 22.63 -4.07 -0.27
N LEU A 94 22.52 -3.90 -1.60
CA LEU A 94 21.47 -3.09 -2.20
C LEU A 94 20.08 -3.71 -1.99
N ALA A 95 19.94 -5.02 -2.19
CA ALA A 95 18.69 -5.72 -1.93
C ALA A 95 18.26 -5.59 -0.47
N GLY A 96 19.20 -5.73 0.47
CA GLY A 96 18.98 -5.53 1.90
C GLY A 96 18.50 -4.12 2.23
N LEU A 97 19.11 -3.08 1.66
CA LEU A 97 18.65 -1.70 1.83
C LEU A 97 17.25 -1.47 1.28
N CYS A 98 16.91 -2.03 0.11
CA CYS A 98 15.56 -1.95 -0.45
C CYS A 98 14.53 -2.66 0.45
N ILE A 99 14.88 -3.83 1.00
CA ILE A 99 14.01 -4.56 1.94
C ILE A 99 13.82 -3.76 3.23
N LEU A 100 14.89 -3.20 3.80
CA LEU A 100 14.81 -2.37 5.01
C LEU A 100 13.94 -1.13 4.79
N ALA A 101 14.12 -0.43 3.67
CA ALA A 101 13.27 0.69 3.30
C ALA A 101 11.80 0.27 3.15
N SER A 102 11.55 -0.90 2.56
CA SER A 102 10.20 -1.46 2.41
C SER A 102 9.57 -1.80 3.76
N ILE A 103 10.33 -2.38 4.68
CA ILE A 103 9.86 -2.70 6.05
C ILE A 103 9.54 -1.40 6.81
N ALA A 104 10.43 -0.41 6.77
CA ALA A 104 10.22 0.87 7.42
C ALA A 104 8.96 1.57 6.89
N TRP A 105 8.76 1.56 5.57
CA TRP A 105 7.56 2.09 4.93
C TRP A 105 6.32 1.27 5.33
N TRP A 106 6.41 -0.06 5.39
CA TRP A 106 5.30 -0.92 5.81
C TRP A 106 4.82 -0.60 7.23
N ILE A 107 5.77 -0.41 8.16
CA ILE A 107 5.50 -0.04 9.55
C ILE A 107 4.85 1.35 9.61
N TYR A 108 5.40 2.33 8.90
CA TYR A 108 4.83 3.67 8.83
C TYR A 108 3.36 3.65 8.37
N ASP A 109 3.05 2.84 7.37
CA ASP A 109 1.68 2.67 6.90
C ASP A 109 0.74 2.07 7.95
N GLY A 110 1.23 1.13 8.76
CA GLY A 110 0.47 0.58 9.89
C GLY A 110 0.15 1.64 10.94
N VAL A 111 1.12 2.49 11.28
CA VAL A 111 0.95 3.58 12.26
C VAL A 111 -0.06 4.62 11.77
N VAL A 112 -0.06 4.93 10.47
CA VAL A 112 -0.96 5.95 9.88
C VAL A 112 -2.27 5.34 9.35
N MET A 113 -2.48 4.02 9.51
CA MET A 113 -3.61 3.28 8.95
C MET A 113 -4.96 3.85 9.40
N SER A 114 -5.17 4.01 10.71
CA SER A 114 -6.43 4.53 11.26
C SER A 114 -6.73 5.94 10.75
N ARG A 115 -5.71 6.81 10.66
CA ARG A 115 -5.86 8.17 10.11
C ARG A 115 -6.19 8.14 8.62
N ARG A 116 -5.61 7.22 7.84
CA ARG A 116 -5.94 7.06 6.41
C ARG A 116 -7.38 6.61 6.21
N ILE A 117 -7.86 5.66 7.01
CA ILE A 117 -9.25 5.20 6.96
C ILE A 117 -10.21 6.35 7.27
N GLU A 118 -9.95 7.09 8.35
CA GLU A 118 -10.79 8.22 8.74
C GLU A 118 -10.80 9.31 7.67
N SER A 119 -9.62 9.68 7.16
CA SER A 119 -9.50 10.67 6.08
C SER A 119 -10.26 10.25 4.81
N LYS A 120 -10.14 9.00 4.38
CA LYS A 120 -10.87 8.48 3.20
C LYS A 120 -12.37 8.40 3.45
N ASN A 121 -12.80 7.99 4.64
CA ASN A 121 -14.22 7.98 4.99
C ASN A 121 -14.80 9.39 5.03
N ASN A 122 -14.06 10.38 5.55
CA ASN A 122 -14.47 11.78 5.53
C ASN A 122 -14.57 12.32 4.10
N GLN A 123 -13.64 11.96 3.22
CA GLN A 123 -13.70 12.32 1.80
C GLN A 123 -14.95 11.73 1.11
N ILE A 124 -15.22 10.43 1.31
CA ILE A 124 -16.41 9.75 0.76
C ILE A 124 -17.70 10.40 1.27
N ARG A 125 -17.73 10.79 2.55
CA ARG A 125 -18.87 11.47 3.18
C ARG A 125 -19.12 12.83 2.53
N GLN A 126 -18.07 13.63 2.32
CA GLN A 126 -18.17 14.92 1.64
C GLN A 126 -18.61 14.78 0.18
N GLU A 127 -18.08 13.80 -0.54
CA GLU A 127 -18.45 13.52 -1.93
C GLU A 127 -19.95 13.19 -2.04
N ILE A 128 -20.44 12.25 -1.23
CA ILE A 128 -21.86 11.86 -1.22
C ILE A 128 -22.77 13.03 -0.80
N ALA A 129 -22.34 13.81 0.18
CA ALA A 129 -23.08 14.99 0.62
C ALA A 129 -23.19 16.04 -0.49
N SER A 130 -22.12 16.25 -1.26
CA SER A 130 -22.11 17.15 -2.41
C SER A 130 -23.00 16.64 -3.55
N GLU A 131 -23.04 15.33 -3.81
CA GLU A 131 -23.94 14.72 -4.81
C GLU A 131 -25.42 14.92 -4.46
N GLN A 132 -25.75 14.98 -3.17
CA GLN A 132 -27.13 15.02 -2.65
C GLN A 132 -27.57 16.42 -2.19
N GLY A 133 -26.67 17.40 -2.18
CA GLY A 133 -26.95 18.77 -1.72
C GLY A 133 -27.30 18.87 -0.24
N ILE A 134 -26.75 18.00 0.60
CA ILE A 134 -27.01 17.94 2.05
C ILE A 134 -25.73 18.18 2.86
N ASP A 135 -25.89 18.48 4.15
CA ASP A 135 -24.74 18.61 5.05
C ASP A 135 -24.06 17.23 5.28
N PRO A 136 -22.72 17.13 5.22
CA PRO A 136 -22.00 15.86 5.34
C PRO A 136 -22.15 15.16 6.68
N TRP A 137 -22.50 15.88 7.74
CA TRP A 137 -22.64 15.35 9.09
C TRP A 137 -24.10 15.15 9.51
N SER A 138 -25.03 15.34 8.56
CA SER A 138 -26.47 15.17 8.78
C SER A 138 -26.97 13.71 8.68
N PHE A 139 -26.08 12.75 8.39
CA PHE A 139 -26.41 11.33 8.21
C PHE A 139 -25.33 10.37 8.70
#